data_AF-A0A2A2QF89-F1
#
_entry.id   AF-A0A2A2QF89-F1
#
_cell.length_a   1.000
_cell.length_b   1.000
_cell.length_c   1.000
_cell.angle_alpha   90.00
_cell.angle_beta   90.00
_cell.angle_gamma   90.00
#
_symmetry.space_group_name_H-M   'P 1'
#
loop_
_entity.id
_entity.type
_entity.pdbx_description
1 polymer ?
#
loop_
_entity_poly.entity_id
_entity_poly.type
_entity_poly.pdbx_seq_one_letter_code
_entity_poly.pdbx_strand_id
1 'polypeptide(L)'
;MRSLLLLLPILAALASAQEAPTASLRLLALGELPPFRQEIRDGVRRELDPPEGSVPPRTLEAGLPAAAEKDAKTPAFRLQLGMLGLPAKVFPAGGKVKLRDPEQGDWAEIPCPAGAKTLAVLWRSGDSWKKPEVLALSDLPADHDPRVFRFVNVSPQAVGLVFGEKRLQLAAGKTLSLTLPDGAKAASVSVLFAGPGGALKPCFSGMAEPRKGSATQYFIHRADGESPRRPVNVTPVSGALVTP
;
A
#
# COMPACT_ATOMS: atom_id res chain seq x y z
N MET A 1 -37.31 59.29 -39.02
CA MET A 1 -36.24 58.90 -38.08
C MET A 1 -36.86 58.09 -36.95
N ARG A 2 -36.65 56.76 -36.94
CA ARG A 2 -36.98 55.86 -35.82
C ARG A 2 -35.82 54.88 -35.71
N SER A 3 -34.94 55.11 -34.74
CA SER A 3 -33.84 54.20 -34.42
C SER A 3 -34.37 53.13 -33.47
N LEU A 4 -34.35 51.87 -33.93
CA LEU A 4 -34.65 50.69 -33.14
C LEU A 4 -33.32 50.16 -32.58
N LEU A 5 -33.08 50.36 -31.28
CA LEU A 5 -31.94 49.79 -30.57
C LEU A 5 -32.25 48.34 -30.18
N LEU A 6 -31.59 47.40 -30.85
CA LEU A 6 -31.57 45.98 -30.49
C LEU A 6 -30.53 45.76 -29.39
N LEU A 7 -31.00 45.50 -28.16
CA LEU A 7 -30.16 45.00 -27.07
C LEU A 7 -29.93 43.50 -27.27
N LEU A 8 -28.69 43.10 -27.58
CA LEU A 8 -28.24 41.72 -27.51
C LEU A 8 -27.74 41.42 -26.08
N PRO A 9 -28.26 40.39 -25.39
CA PRO A 9 -27.67 39.91 -24.15
C PRO A 9 -26.46 39.02 -24.48
N ILE A 10 -25.26 39.50 -24.16
CA ILE A 10 -24.03 38.71 -24.20
C ILE A 10 -24.08 37.76 -23.00
N LEU A 11 -24.42 36.48 -23.25
CA LEU A 11 -24.19 35.41 -22.29
C LEU A 11 -22.67 35.20 -22.15
N ALA A 12 -22.08 35.85 -21.16
CA ALA A 12 -20.72 35.54 -20.72
C ALA A 12 -20.75 34.17 -20.01
N ALA A 13 -20.40 33.12 -20.74
CA ALA A 13 -20.08 31.83 -20.14
C ALA A 13 -18.74 31.97 -19.40
N LEU A 14 -18.81 32.18 -18.08
CA LEU A 14 -17.67 32.01 -17.20
C LEU A 14 -17.32 30.52 -17.17
N ALA A 15 -16.39 30.12 -18.03
CA ALA A 15 -15.70 28.84 -17.90
C ALA A 15 -14.80 28.93 -16.67
N SER A 16 -15.33 28.59 -15.51
CA SER A 16 -14.53 28.31 -14.33
C SER A 16 -13.66 27.10 -14.64
N ALA A 17 -12.35 27.33 -14.78
CA ALA A 17 -11.36 26.26 -14.79
C ALA A 17 -11.45 25.51 -13.47
N GLN A 18 -12.19 24.40 -13.47
CA GLN A 18 -12.39 23.57 -12.29
C GLN A 18 -11.07 22.82 -12.04
N GLU A 19 -10.41 23.13 -10.92
CA GLU A 19 -9.15 22.48 -10.54
C GLU A 19 -9.38 20.96 -10.49
N ALA A 20 -8.51 20.20 -11.16
CA ALA A 20 -8.68 18.76 -11.27
C ALA A 20 -8.76 18.13 -9.87
N PRO A 21 -9.70 17.20 -9.62
CA PRO A 21 -9.84 16.59 -8.30
C PRO A 21 -8.56 15.85 -7.90
N THR A 22 -8.16 16.05 -6.65
CA THR A 22 -6.87 15.54 -6.14
C THR A 22 -7.09 14.59 -4.97
N ALA A 23 -6.14 13.69 -4.73
CA ALA A 23 -6.12 12.76 -3.62
C ALA A 23 -4.68 12.59 -3.09
N SER A 24 -4.53 11.94 -1.94
CA SER A 24 -3.22 11.55 -1.40
C SER A 24 -3.06 10.04 -1.48
N LEU A 25 -1.92 9.58 -2.00
CA LEU A 25 -1.61 8.16 -2.15
C LEU A 25 -0.26 7.83 -1.50
N ARG A 26 -0.24 6.78 -0.68
CA ARG A 26 0.97 6.09 -0.23
C ARG A 26 1.00 4.67 -0.77
N LEU A 27 2.20 4.17 -1.04
CA LEU A 27 2.41 2.79 -1.47
C LEU A 27 3.15 2.01 -0.39
N LEU A 28 2.78 0.74 -0.21
CA LEU A 28 3.49 -0.24 0.58
C LEU A 28 3.57 -1.53 -0.22
N ALA A 29 4.77 -1.94 -0.63
CA ALA A 29 4.97 -3.24 -1.26
C ALA A 29 5.32 -4.30 -0.21
N LEU A 30 4.64 -5.43 -0.25
CA LEU A 30 4.84 -6.58 0.64
C LEU A 30 5.36 -7.79 -0.15
N GLY A 31 6.31 -8.49 0.43
CA GLY A 31 6.98 -9.64 -0.18
C GLY A 31 8.42 -9.74 0.32
N GLU A 32 9.14 -10.72 -0.16
CA GLU A 32 10.54 -10.97 0.20
C GLU A 32 11.45 -10.73 -1.02
N LEU A 33 12.71 -10.39 -0.80
CA LEU A 33 13.66 -10.40 -1.91
C LEU A 33 13.92 -11.86 -2.33
N PRO A 34 14.05 -12.13 -3.63
CA PRO A 34 14.45 -13.46 -4.07
C PRO A 34 15.83 -13.81 -3.48
N PRO A 35 16.10 -15.10 -3.24
CA PRO A 35 17.39 -15.52 -2.72
C PRO A 35 18.50 -15.11 -3.70
N PHE A 36 19.59 -14.64 -3.12
CA PHE A 36 20.81 -14.30 -3.81
C PHE A 36 21.38 -15.52 -4.58
N ARG A 37 21.81 -15.31 -5.82
CA ARG A 37 22.37 -16.36 -6.67
C ARG A 37 23.76 -15.96 -7.14
N GLN A 38 24.70 -16.91 -7.09
CA GLN A 38 26.05 -16.72 -7.60
C GLN A 38 26.41 -17.81 -8.60
N GLU A 39 27.19 -17.43 -9.59
CA GLU A 39 27.88 -18.34 -10.50
C GLU A 39 29.39 -18.11 -10.38
N ILE A 40 30.18 -19.19 -10.43
CA ILE A 40 31.64 -19.09 -10.60
C ILE A 40 31.91 -19.11 -12.09
N ARG A 41 32.39 -17.98 -12.63
CA ARG A 41 32.81 -17.84 -14.02
C ARG A 41 34.28 -17.44 -14.04
N ASP A 42 35.12 -18.24 -14.70
CA ASP A 42 36.57 -18.03 -14.81
C ASP A 42 37.27 -17.87 -13.45
N GLY A 43 36.85 -18.67 -12.46
CA GLY A 43 37.40 -18.60 -11.10
C GLY A 43 36.93 -17.40 -10.27
N VAL A 44 36.06 -16.54 -10.81
CA VAL A 44 35.50 -15.37 -10.11
C VAL A 44 34.04 -15.62 -9.76
N ARG A 45 33.66 -15.35 -8.49
CA ARG A 45 32.26 -15.36 -8.06
C ARG A 45 31.56 -14.13 -8.63
N ARG A 46 30.53 -14.33 -9.45
CA ARG A 46 29.66 -13.27 -9.98
C ARG A 46 28.26 -13.43 -9.41
N GLU A 47 27.68 -12.31 -9.01
CA GLU A 47 26.26 -12.22 -8.66
C GLU A 47 25.42 -12.28 -9.93
N LEU A 48 24.35 -13.07 -9.90
CA LEU A 48 23.36 -13.10 -10.96
C LEU A 48 22.23 -12.14 -10.61
N ASP A 49 21.73 -11.44 -11.62
CA ASP A 49 20.56 -10.60 -11.46
C ASP A 49 19.35 -11.41 -10.97
N PRO A 50 18.45 -10.79 -10.19
CA PRO A 50 17.18 -11.41 -9.84
C PRO A 50 16.42 -11.84 -11.10
N PRO A 51 15.68 -12.97 -11.06
CA PRO A 51 14.80 -13.36 -12.15
C PRO A 51 13.85 -12.23 -12.53
N GLU A 52 13.53 -12.10 -13.81
CA GLU A 52 12.60 -11.09 -14.29
C GLU A 52 11.25 -11.16 -13.54
N GLY A 53 10.74 -10.01 -13.08
CA GLY A 53 9.49 -9.91 -12.33
C GLY A 53 9.53 -10.45 -10.90
N SER A 54 10.68 -10.94 -10.41
CA SER A 54 10.85 -11.38 -9.02
C SER A 54 11.02 -10.22 -8.02
N VAL A 55 11.23 -9.00 -8.51
CA VAL A 55 11.31 -7.76 -7.72
C VAL A 55 10.35 -6.74 -8.33
N PRO A 56 9.72 -5.87 -7.51
CA PRO A 56 8.89 -4.80 -8.04
C PRO A 56 9.74 -3.72 -8.73
N PRO A 57 9.14 -2.88 -9.60
CA PRO A 57 9.79 -1.68 -10.10
C PRO A 57 10.25 -0.80 -8.94
N ARG A 58 11.46 -0.22 -9.04
CA ARG A 58 12.03 0.63 -7.98
C ARG A 58 11.36 2.01 -7.91
N THR A 59 10.92 2.49 -9.06
CA THR A 59 10.27 3.78 -9.23
C THR A 59 8.99 3.59 -10.03
N LEU A 60 7.92 4.28 -9.61
CA LEU A 60 6.65 4.30 -10.31
C LEU A 60 6.18 5.74 -10.47
N GLU A 61 5.41 6.00 -11.52
CA GLU A 61 4.82 7.30 -11.79
C GLU A 61 3.30 7.20 -11.83
N ALA A 62 2.59 8.13 -11.18
CA ALA A 62 1.14 8.24 -11.31
C ALA A 62 0.78 8.92 -12.63
N GLY A 63 0.01 8.23 -13.48
CA GLY A 63 -0.54 8.82 -14.69
C GLY A 63 -1.35 10.08 -14.39
N LEU A 64 -1.13 11.12 -15.19
CA LEU A 64 -1.88 12.37 -15.14
C LEU A 64 -3.09 12.28 -16.08
N PRO A 65 -4.24 12.87 -15.73
CA PRO A 65 -5.29 13.12 -16.70
C PRO A 65 -4.82 14.18 -17.71
N ALA A 66 -5.29 14.11 -18.96
CA ALA A 66 -4.91 15.02 -20.04
C ALA A 66 -5.07 16.52 -19.69
N ALA A 67 -6.02 16.85 -18.81
CA ALA A 67 -6.22 18.22 -18.31
C ALA A 67 -5.11 18.72 -17.38
N ALA A 68 -4.35 17.83 -16.73
CA ALA A 68 -3.25 18.15 -15.81
C ALA A 68 -1.85 17.97 -16.42
N GLU A 69 -1.74 17.39 -17.63
CA GLU A 69 -0.46 17.09 -18.28
C GLU A 69 0.36 18.34 -18.67
N LYS A 70 -0.27 19.51 -18.80
CA LYS A 70 0.42 20.72 -19.31
C LYS A 70 1.29 21.43 -18.27
N ASP A 71 0.98 21.30 -16.98
CA ASP A 71 1.63 22.10 -15.91
C ASP A 71 2.01 21.29 -14.65
N ALA A 72 1.58 20.03 -14.52
CA ALA A 72 1.83 19.24 -13.31
C ALA A 72 3.04 18.30 -13.47
N LYS A 73 3.94 18.29 -12.48
CA LYS A 73 4.97 17.26 -12.36
C LYS A 73 4.30 15.92 -12.03
N THR A 74 4.60 14.90 -12.83
CA THR A 74 4.14 13.53 -12.59
C THR A 74 4.56 13.07 -11.19
N PRO A 75 3.61 12.69 -10.30
CA PRO A 75 3.95 12.19 -8.98
C PRO A 75 4.74 10.88 -9.10
N ALA A 76 5.92 10.84 -8.49
CA ALA A 76 6.79 9.67 -8.49
C ALA A 76 6.80 9.00 -7.12
N PHE A 77 6.83 7.67 -7.11
CA PHE A 77 6.91 6.83 -5.93
C PHE A 77 8.19 6.00 -5.98
N ARG A 78 8.89 5.93 -4.86
CA ARG A 78 9.94 4.94 -4.66
C ARG A 78 9.35 3.74 -3.95
N LEU A 79 9.48 2.56 -4.56
CA LEU A 79 8.95 1.33 -4.01
C LEU A 79 10.08 0.51 -3.39
N GLN A 80 9.89 0.10 -2.15
CA GLN A 80 10.81 -0.78 -1.43
C GLN A 80 10.00 -1.76 -0.60
N LEU A 81 10.35 -3.04 -0.67
CA LEU A 81 9.65 -4.09 0.05
C LEU A 81 9.68 -3.85 1.56
N GLY A 82 8.51 -3.96 2.20
CA GLY A 82 8.31 -3.80 3.63
C GLY A 82 8.44 -2.36 4.14
N MET A 83 8.66 -1.38 3.28
CA MET A 83 8.81 0.02 3.66
C MET A 83 7.63 0.85 3.16
N LEU A 84 7.07 1.66 4.05
CA LEU A 84 6.00 2.59 3.70
C LEU A 84 6.57 3.78 2.92
N GLY A 85 6.03 4.04 1.75
CA GLY A 85 6.38 5.20 0.95
C GLY A 85 5.89 6.52 1.54
N LEU A 86 6.42 7.63 1.03
CA LEU A 86 5.91 8.97 1.34
C LEU A 86 4.58 9.22 0.62
N PRO A 87 3.67 10.01 1.21
CA PRO A 87 2.43 10.40 0.55
C PRO A 87 2.73 11.31 -0.64
N ALA A 88 2.04 11.08 -1.76
CA ALA A 88 2.09 11.94 -2.93
C ALA A 88 0.68 12.42 -3.30
N LYS A 89 0.59 13.68 -3.74
CA LYS A 89 -0.63 14.24 -4.33
C LYS A 89 -0.81 13.63 -5.71
N VAL A 90 -1.96 13.01 -5.95
CA VAL A 90 -2.32 12.33 -7.21
C VAL A 90 -3.63 12.89 -7.75
N PHE A 91 -3.93 12.58 -9.01
CA PHE A 91 -5.11 13.08 -9.73
C PHE A 91 -5.94 11.90 -10.24
N PRO A 92 -6.87 11.37 -9.42
CA PRO A 92 -7.63 10.20 -9.83
C PRO A 92 -8.56 10.48 -11.01
N ALA A 93 -8.53 9.59 -12.00
CA ALA A 93 -9.48 9.57 -13.10
C ALA A 93 -10.49 8.43 -12.89
N GLY A 94 -11.79 8.75 -12.81
CA GLY A 94 -12.81 7.74 -12.53
C GLY A 94 -12.66 7.04 -11.16
N GLY A 95 -12.07 7.74 -10.18
CA GLY A 95 -11.81 7.19 -8.84
C GLY A 95 -10.63 6.22 -8.78
N LYS A 96 -9.74 6.25 -9.77
CA LYS A 96 -8.56 5.39 -9.84
C LYS A 96 -7.31 6.16 -10.25
N VAL A 97 -6.15 5.64 -9.87
CA VAL A 97 -4.84 6.15 -10.26
C VAL A 97 -4.09 5.02 -10.97
N LYS A 98 -3.62 5.28 -12.19
CA LYS A 98 -2.75 4.36 -12.91
C LYS A 98 -1.31 4.60 -12.48
N LEU A 99 -0.60 3.55 -12.10
CA LEU A 99 0.83 3.56 -11.84
C LEU A 99 1.55 3.01 -13.06
N ARG A 100 2.61 3.70 -13.48
CA ARG A 100 3.46 3.35 -14.61
C ARG A 100 4.87 3.06 -14.13
N ASP A 101 5.45 1.99 -14.65
CA ASP A 101 6.89 1.78 -14.65
C ASP A 101 7.48 2.62 -15.80
N PRO A 102 8.44 3.53 -15.55
CA PRO A 102 9.09 4.32 -16.60
C PRO A 102 9.71 3.47 -17.72
N GLU A 103 10.11 2.23 -17.42
CA GLU A 103 10.74 1.33 -18.38
C GLU A 103 9.73 0.43 -19.11
N GLN A 104 8.63 0.04 -18.45
CA GLN A 104 7.70 -0.99 -18.95
C GLN A 104 6.28 -0.49 -19.24
N GLY A 105 5.95 0.76 -18.90
CA GLY A 105 4.63 1.37 -19.13
C GLY A 105 3.64 1.11 -18.00
N ASP A 106 2.35 0.99 -18.32
CA ASP A 106 1.28 0.79 -17.34
C ASP A 106 1.53 -0.49 -16.50
N TRP A 107 1.57 -0.35 -15.17
CA TRP A 107 1.96 -1.43 -14.24
C TRP A 107 0.84 -1.86 -13.29
N ALA A 108 0.13 -0.90 -12.69
CA ALA A 108 -0.96 -1.18 -11.77
C ALA A 108 -2.05 -0.11 -11.80
N GLU A 109 -3.27 -0.45 -11.38
CA GLU A 109 -4.37 0.49 -11.22
C GLU A 109 -4.88 0.46 -9.78
N ILE A 110 -4.86 1.62 -9.13
CA ILE A 110 -5.15 1.76 -7.71
C ILE A 110 -6.51 2.42 -7.52
N PRO A 111 -7.48 1.78 -6.83
CA PRO A 111 -8.67 2.47 -6.36
C PRO A 111 -8.28 3.63 -5.43
N CYS A 112 -8.60 4.85 -5.83
CA CYS A 112 -8.23 6.06 -5.10
C CYS A 112 -9.27 7.15 -5.40
N PRO A 113 -10.34 7.25 -4.60
CA PRO A 113 -11.36 8.29 -4.81
C PRO A 113 -10.78 9.70 -4.64
N ALA A 114 -11.38 10.68 -5.33
CA ALA A 114 -11.05 12.09 -5.13
C ALA A 114 -11.22 12.50 -3.66
N GLY A 115 -10.30 13.31 -3.15
CA GLY A 115 -10.27 13.75 -1.74
C GLY A 115 -9.83 12.68 -0.73
N ALA A 116 -9.63 11.43 -1.14
CA ALA A 116 -9.24 10.36 -0.23
C ALA A 116 -7.74 10.42 0.13
N LYS A 117 -7.42 10.02 1.37
CA LYS A 117 -6.06 9.65 1.79
C LYS A 117 -5.98 8.13 1.72
N THR A 118 -5.23 7.60 0.76
CA THR A 118 -5.21 6.18 0.40
C THR A 118 -3.84 5.57 0.68
N LEU A 119 -3.83 4.43 1.37
CA LEU A 119 -2.69 3.52 1.44
C LEU A 119 -2.96 2.33 0.50
N ALA A 120 -2.19 2.24 -0.58
CA ALA A 120 -2.21 1.08 -1.46
C ALA A 120 -1.17 0.06 -0.99
N VAL A 121 -1.67 -1.11 -0.59
CA VAL A 121 -0.86 -2.27 -0.26
C VAL A 121 -0.73 -3.12 -1.53
N LEU A 122 0.50 -3.39 -1.95
CA LEU A 122 0.86 -4.08 -3.17
C LEU A 122 1.58 -5.39 -2.83
N TRP A 123 1.24 -6.49 -3.49
CA TRP A 123 1.99 -7.74 -3.38
C TRP A 123 1.96 -8.51 -4.69
N ARG A 124 2.80 -9.53 -4.84
CA ARG A 124 2.84 -10.34 -6.06
C ARG A 124 1.53 -11.07 -6.29
N SER A 125 1.15 -11.18 -7.57
CA SER A 125 0.18 -12.17 -8.00
C SER A 125 0.94 -13.43 -8.42
N GLY A 126 0.75 -14.53 -7.69
CA GLY A 126 1.61 -15.71 -7.81
C GLY A 126 3.06 -15.37 -7.46
N ASP A 127 3.99 -15.61 -8.38
CA ASP A 127 5.43 -15.41 -8.16
C ASP A 127 5.98 -14.15 -8.85
N SER A 128 5.11 -13.32 -9.42
CA SER A 128 5.49 -12.18 -10.26
C SER A 128 4.95 -10.84 -9.76
N TRP A 129 5.77 -9.80 -9.92
CA TRP A 129 5.41 -8.39 -9.77
C TRP A 129 4.92 -7.74 -11.06
N LYS A 130 4.82 -8.46 -12.19
CA LYS A 130 4.33 -7.88 -13.46
C LYS A 130 2.88 -7.39 -13.38
N LYS A 131 2.06 -8.05 -12.55
CA LYS A 131 0.67 -7.69 -12.29
C LYS A 131 0.42 -7.83 -10.79
N PRO A 132 0.79 -6.84 -9.98
CA PRO A 132 0.64 -6.94 -8.54
C PRO A 132 -0.84 -7.00 -8.15
N GLU A 133 -1.14 -7.73 -7.09
CA GLU A 133 -2.40 -7.60 -6.37
C GLU A 133 -2.39 -6.30 -5.55
N VAL A 134 -3.57 -5.70 -5.39
CA VAL A 134 -3.72 -4.39 -4.75
C VAL A 134 -4.86 -4.42 -3.73
N LEU A 135 -4.59 -3.88 -2.54
CA LEU A 135 -5.61 -3.51 -1.55
C LEU A 135 -5.50 -2.03 -1.23
N ALA A 136 -6.53 -1.26 -1.56
CA ALA A 136 -6.64 0.13 -1.16
C ALA A 136 -7.27 0.22 0.25
N LEU A 137 -6.57 0.88 1.17
CA LEU A 137 -7.03 1.15 2.52
C LEU A 137 -7.15 2.66 2.73
N SER A 138 -8.06 3.08 3.61
CA SER A 138 -7.99 4.43 4.16
C SER A 138 -6.69 4.58 4.93
N ASP A 139 -5.93 5.59 4.55
CA ASP A 139 -4.70 5.91 5.22
C ASP A 139 -4.98 6.48 6.62
N LEU A 140 -4.06 6.29 7.56
CA LEU A 140 -4.28 6.69 8.94
C LEU A 140 -4.10 8.21 9.11
N PRO A 141 -5.09 8.91 9.70
CA PRO A 141 -5.05 10.36 9.84
C PRO A 141 -4.09 10.81 10.95
N ALA A 142 -3.76 12.11 10.97
CA ALA A 142 -2.87 12.74 11.96
C ALA A 142 -3.28 12.54 13.42
N ASP A 143 -4.58 12.40 13.67
CA ASP A 143 -5.20 12.24 14.98
C ASP A 143 -5.46 10.76 15.33
N HIS A 144 -4.93 9.81 14.56
CA HIS A 144 -5.03 8.39 14.85
C HIS A 144 -4.51 8.07 16.25
N ASP A 145 -5.32 7.38 17.04
CA ASP A 145 -4.94 6.95 18.39
C ASP A 145 -3.77 5.95 18.32
N PRO A 146 -2.58 6.29 18.87
CA PRO A 146 -1.41 5.41 18.82
C PRO A 146 -1.60 4.10 19.61
N ARG A 147 -2.68 3.98 20.40
CA ARG A 147 -3.08 2.76 21.11
C ARG A 147 -3.88 1.80 20.24
N VAL A 148 -4.29 2.23 19.04
CA VAL A 148 -5.04 1.43 18.06
C VAL A 148 -4.08 0.87 17.02
N PHE A 149 -3.99 -0.45 16.95
CA PHE A 149 -3.16 -1.20 16.02
C PHE A 149 -4.02 -1.80 14.92
N ARG A 150 -3.64 -1.60 13.67
CA ARG A 150 -4.32 -2.20 12.51
C ARG A 150 -3.61 -3.46 12.07
N PHE A 151 -4.35 -4.55 11.91
CA PHE A 151 -3.90 -5.82 11.36
C PHE A 151 -4.57 -6.02 10.01
N VAL A 152 -3.79 -6.29 8.97
CA VAL A 152 -4.28 -6.45 7.60
C VAL A 152 -3.80 -7.79 7.08
N ASN A 153 -4.72 -8.69 6.74
CA ASN A 153 -4.37 -9.98 6.16
C ASN A 153 -4.58 -9.95 4.64
N VAL A 154 -3.49 -9.81 3.89
CA VAL A 154 -3.45 -9.94 2.43
C VAL A 154 -2.97 -11.32 1.98
N SER A 155 -2.69 -12.23 2.94
CA SER A 155 -2.36 -13.62 2.61
C SER A 155 -3.61 -14.38 2.15
N PRO A 156 -3.45 -15.48 1.39
CA PRO A 156 -4.58 -16.25 0.88
C PRO A 156 -5.29 -17.11 1.95
N GLN A 157 -4.80 -17.12 3.20
CA GLN A 157 -5.32 -17.97 4.26
C GLN A 157 -5.71 -17.17 5.50
N ALA A 158 -6.66 -17.72 6.27
CA ALA A 158 -6.97 -17.18 7.58
C ALA A 158 -5.82 -17.44 8.55
N VAL A 159 -5.59 -16.50 9.47
CA VAL A 159 -4.57 -16.61 10.52
C VAL A 159 -5.19 -16.46 11.90
N GLY A 160 -4.59 -17.10 12.90
CA GLY A 160 -4.87 -16.80 14.30
C GLY A 160 -4.11 -15.53 14.70
N LEU A 161 -4.75 -14.69 15.51
CA LEU A 161 -4.17 -13.48 16.05
C LEU A 161 -4.30 -13.49 17.57
N VAL A 162 -3.20 -13.29 18.27
CA VAL A 162 -3.15 -13.08 19.71
C VAL A 162 -2.74 -11.63 19.96
N PHE A 163 -3.53 -10.91 20.76
CA PHE A 163 -3.26 -9.53 21.17
C PHE A 163 -3.54 -9.37 22.67
N GLY A 164 -2.47 -9.42 23.48
CA GLY A 164 -2.59 -9.58 24.92
C GLY A 164 -3.30 -10.90 25.24
N GLU A 165 -4.43 -10.81 25.93
CA GLU A 165 -5.27 -11.97 26.28
C GLU A 165 -6.27 -12.33 25.17
N LYS A 166 -6.50 -11.45 24.18
CA LYS A 166 -7.46 -11.68 23.11
C LYS A 166 -6.90 -12.70 22.11
N ARG A 167 -7.71 -13.70 21.77
CA ARG A 167 -7.45 -14.66 20.70
C ARG A 167 -8.54 -14.55 19.65
N LEU A 168 -8.14 -14.28 18.42
CA LEU A 168 -9.02 -13.92 17.31
C LEU A 168 -8.58 -14.70 16.07
N GLN A 169 -9.48 -14.80 15.09
CA GLN A 169 -9.15 -15.25 13.75
C GLN A 169 -9.29 -14.07 12.79
N LEU A 170 -8.29 -13.86 11.94
CA LEU A 170 -8.31 -12.86 10.88
C LEU A 170 -8.36 -13.56 9.52
N ALA A 171 -9.52 -13.54 8.88
CA ALA A 171 -9.72 -14.16 7.57
C ALA A 171 -8.90 -13.45 6.47
N ALA A 172 -8.67 -14.16 5.36
CA ALA A 172 -7.99 -13.61 4.18
C ALA A 172 -8.74 -12.38 3.63
N GLY A 173 -7.98 -11.36 3.22
CA GLY A 173 -8.50 -10.10 2.71
C GLY A 173 -9.19 -9.21 3.75
N LYS A 174 -9.08 -9.52 5.04
CA LYS A 174 -9.72 -8.75 6.11
C LYS A 174 -8.74 -7.88 6.88
N THR A 175 -9.29 -6.80 7.41
CA THR A 175 -8.61 -5.85 8.28
C THR A 175 -9.30 -5.84 9.64
N LEU A 176 -8.51 -5.72 10.71
CA LEU A 176 -8.99 -5.63 12.09
C LEU A 176 -8.20 -4.56 12.83
N SER A 177 -8.89 -3.73 13.61
CA SER A 177 -8.26 -2.77 14.52
C SER A 177 -8.43 -3.22 15.96
N LEU A 178 -7.34 -3.23 16.73
CA LEU A 178 -7.36 -3.59 18.15
C LEU A 178 -6.73 -2.48 18.98
N THR A 179 -7.42 -2.11 20.06
CA THR A 179 -6.97 -1.09 21.00
C THR A 179 -6.33 -1.72 22.22
N LEU A 180 -5.24 -1.14 22.72
CA LEU A 180 -4.68 -1.51 24.01
C LEU A 180 -5.66 -1.22 25.16
N PRO A 181 -5.82 -2.14 26.12
CA PRO A 181 -6.59 -1.90 27.33
C PRO A 181 -6.11 -0.65 28.07
N ASP A 182 -7.03 0.10 28.68
CA ASP A 182 -6.71 1.34 29.38
C ASP A 182 -5.60 1.15 30.41
N GLY A 183 -4.67 2.11 30.46
CA GLY A 183 -3.47 2.03 31.31
C GLY A 183 -2.38 1.07 30.84
N ALA A 184 -2.65 0.14 29.91
CA ALA A 184 -1.62 -0.74 29.36
C ALA A 184 -0.60 0.06 28.53
N LYS A 185 0.68 -0.22 28.75
CA LYS A 185 1.82 0.35 28.00
C LYS A 185 2.13 -0.44 26.72
N ALA A 186 1.83 -1.74 26.74
CA ALA A 186 2.09 -2.66 25.63
C ALA A 186 1.13 -3.85 25.68
N ALA A 187 1.02 -4.58 24.57
CA ALA A 187 0.41 -5.91 24.53
C ALA A 187 1.30 -6.88 23.75
N SER A 188 1.31 -8.15 24.16
CA SER A 188 1.91 -9.20 23.34
C SER A 188 1.14 -9.34 22.03
N VAL A 189 1.86 -9.52 20.94
CA VAL A 189 1.28 -9.79 19.61
C VAL A 189 1.84 -11.11 19.13
N SER A 190 0.98 -12.01 18.65
CA SER A 190 1.43 -13.17 17.90
C SER A 190 0.48 -13.47 16.76
N VAL A 191 1.05 -13.82 15.60
CA VAL A 191 0.29 -14.33 14.46
C VAL A 191 0.59 -15.81 14.33
N LEU A 192 -0.48 -16.58 14.20
CA LEU A 192 -0.48 -18.03 14.14
C LEU A 192 -0.99 -18.49 12.78
N PHE A 193 -0.40 -19.53 12.21
CA PHE A 193 -0.91 -20.19 11.01
C PHE A 193 -1.27 -21.64 11.31
N ALA A 194 -2.18 -22.20 10.52
CA ALA A 194 -2.51 -23.62 10.60
C ALA A 194 -1.38 -24.44 9.98
N GLY A 195 -0.69 -25.24 10.81
CA GLY A 195 0.28 -26.23 10.35
C GLY A 195 -0.39 -27.51 9.84
N PRO A 196 0.42 -28.49 9.41
CA PRO A 196 -0.08 -29.82 9.06
C PRO A 196 -0.91 -30.40 10.21
N GLY A 197 -2.11 -30.93 9.89
CA GLY A 197 -3.04 -31.46 10.89
C GLY A 197 -3.85 -30.41 11.67
N GLY A 198 -3.81 -29.14 11.27
CA GLY A 198 -4.63 -28.07 11.87
C GLY A 198 -4.06 -27.44 13.14
N ALA A 199 -2.91 -27.91 13.63
CA ALA A 199 -2.25 -27.34 14.81
C ALA A 199 -1.76 -25.91 14.52
N LEU A 200 -2.15 -24.94 15.35
CA LEU A 200 -1.72 -23.56 15.21
C LEU A 200 -0.25 -23.41 15.62
N LYS A 201 0.56 -22.81 14.75
CA LYS A 201 1.99 -22.54 15.00
C LYS A 201 2.26 -21.03 14.88
N PRO A 202 3.11 -20.44 15.73
CA PRO A 202 3.46 -19.03 15.60
C PRO A 202 4.33 -18.80 14.35
N CYS A 203 4.01 -17.78 13.57
CA CYS A 203 4.90 -17.25 12.51
C CYS A 203 5.54 -15.92 12.89
N PHE A 204 4.93 -15.18 13.82
CA PHE A 204 5.41 -13.91 14.36
C PHE A 204 5.04 -13.80 15.83
N SER A 205 5.96 -13.26 16.63
CA SER A 205 5.73 -12.88 18.02
C SER A 205 6.48 -11.59 18.31
N GLY A 206 5.84 -10.66 19.03
CA GLY A 206 6.43 -9.38 19.39
C GLY A 206 5.57 -8.62 20.40
N MET A 207 5.86 -7.33 20.56
CA MET A 207 5.11 -6.41 21.43
C MET A 207 4.53 -5.26 20.60
N ALA A 208 3.27 -4.93 20.85
CA ALA A 208 2.60 -3.74 20.36
C ALA A 208 2.70 -2.63 21.40
N GLU A 209 3.49 -1.61 21.09
CA GLU A 209 3.72 -0.44 21.95
C GLU A 209 3.29 0.83 21.21
N PRO A 210 2.52 1.73 21.85
CA PRO A 210 2.16 3.01 21.25
C PRO A 210 3.40 3.83 20.96
N ARG A 211 3.46 4.44 19.77
CA ARG A 211 4.56 5.31 19.37
C ARG A 211 4.02 6.70 19.09
N LYS A 212 4.57 7.71 19.76
CA LYS A 212 4.15 9.11 19.56
C LYS A 212 4.35 9.51 18.09
N GLY A 213 3.30 10.07 17.47
CA GLY A 213 3.36 10.59 16.10
C GLY A 213 3.42 9.53 14.99
N SER A 214 3.22 8.25 15.32
CA SER A 214 3.17 7.18 14.33
C SER A 214 2.10 6.15 14.67
N ALA A 215 1.56 5.52 13.64
CA ALA A 215 0.73 4.34 13.79
C ALA A 215 1.52 3.10 13.42
N THR A 216 1.34 2.03 14.19
CA THR A 216 1.87 0.72 13.85
C THR A 216 0.77 -0.13 13.22
N GLN A 217 1.04 -0.63 12.03
CA GLN A 217 0.17 -1.52 11.28
C GLN A 217 0.92 -2.83 11.05
N TYR A 218 0.24 -3.97 11.19
CA TYR A 218 0.79 -5.30 10.95
C TYR A 218 0.19 -5.86 9.67
N PHE A 219 1.02 -6.07 8.66
CA PHE A 219 0.61 -6.66 7.40
C PHE A 219 1.00 -8.13 7.36
N ILE A 220 0.01 -9.00 7.21
CA ILE A 220 0.17 -10.44 7.09
C ILE A 220 0.07 -10.80 5.62
N HIS A 221 1.14 -11.36 5.06
CA HIS A 221 1.23 -11.66 3.64
C HIS A 221 1.80 -13.07 3.41
N ARG A 222 1.67 -13.59 2.18
CA ARG A 222 2.25 -14.88 1.80
C ARG A 222 3.77 -14.82 1.98
N ALA A 223 4.37 -15.90 2.46
CA ALA A 223 5.81 -16.09 2.35
C ALA A 223 6.17 -16.46 0.90
N ASP A 224 7.32 -16.01 0.42
CA ASP A 224 7.79 -16.33 -0.92
C ASP A 224 8.55 -17.68 -0.94
N GLY A 225 8.59 -18.34 -2.11
CA GLY A 225 9.27 -19.63 -2.32
C GLY A 225 8.31 -20.79 -2.61
N GLU A 226 8.86 -21.89 -3.15
CA GLU A 226 8.09 -23.04 -3.67
C GLU A 226 7.44 -23.90 -2.57
N SER A 227 7.95 -23.84 -1.33
CA SER A 227 7.40 -24.55 -0.17
C SER A 227 7.93 -23.93 1.13
N PRO A 228 7.50 -22.71 1.48
CA PRO A 228 8.04 -22.02 2.64
C PRO A 228 7.64 -22.77 3.91
N ARG A 229 8.59 -22.97 4.82
CA ARG A 229 8.35 -23.61 6.13
C ARG A 229 7.26 -22.92 6.95
N ARG A 230 7.10 -21.61 6.72
CA ARG A 230 6.03 -20.77 7.26
C ARG A 230 5.29 -20.16 6.06
N PRO A 231 4.01 -20.47 5.83
CA PRO A 231 3.28 -20.02 4.65
C PRO A 231 2.91 -18.53 4.68
N VAL A 232 3.06 -17.87 5.82
CA VAL A 232 2.81 -16.44 6.02
C VAL A 232 3.98 -15.76 6.72
N ASN A 233 4.17 -14.49 6.38
CA ASN A 233 5.02 -13.55 7.09
C ASN A 233 4.20 -12.39 7.64
N VAL A 234 4.80 -11.67 8.58
CA VAL A 234 4.23 -10.46 9.16
C VAL A 234 5.24 -9.34 9.01
N THR A 235 4.83 -8.24 8.40
CA THR A 235 5.61 -7.00 8.32
C THR A 235 4.95 -5.95 9.21
N PRO A 236 5.50 -5.68 10.40
CA PRO A 236 5.15 -4.49 11.17
C PRO A 236 5.67 -3.25 10.44
N VAL A 237 4.78 -2.30 10.17
CA VAL A 237 5.10 -1.04 9.52
C VAL A 237 4.67 0.07 10.46
N SER A 238 5.63 0.88 10.91
CA SER A 238 5.35 2.15 11.59
C SER A 238 5.49 3.28 10.58
N GLY A 239 4.44 4.05 10.40
CA GLY A 239 4.43 5.20 9.49
C GLY A 239 4.13 6.49 10.25
N ALA A 240 4.72 7.59 9.80
CA ALA A 240 4.25 8.92 10.20
C ALA A 240 2.77 9.06 9.80
N LEU A 241 1.97 9.65 10.68
CA LEU A 241 0.57 9.91 10.40
C LEU A 241 0.45 10.98 9.31
N VAL A 242 -0.58 10.88 8.46
CA VAL A 242 -0.74 11.87 7.37
C VAL A 242 -1.16 13.20 7.99
N THR A 243 -0.29 14.21 7.90
CA THR A 243 -0.61 15.58 8.30
C THR A 243 -1.86 16.08 7.55
N PRO A 244 -2.66 16.96 8.19
CA PRO A 244 -3.89 17.50 7.61
C PRO A 244 -3.66 18.02 6.19
#